data_AF-A0A087M7A5-F1
#
_entry.id   AF-A0A087M7A5-F1
#
_cell.length_a   1.000
_cell.length_b   1.000
_cell.length_c   1.000
_cell.angle_alpha   90.00
_cell.angle_beta   90.00
_cell.angle_gamma   90.00
#
_symmetry.space_group_name_H-M   'P 1'
#
loop_
_entity.id
_entity.type
_entity.pdbx_description
1 polymer ?
#
loop_
_entity_poly.entity_id
_entity_poly.type
_entity_poly.pdbx_seq_one_letter_code
_entity_poly.pdbx_strand_id
1 'polypeptide(L)'
;MFKILRDLLRYNIEFAIGFVLTLAIFLFALAHFWAPLPDNAIYLLPPDMPPSAQYWFGTTSRGQDVLWQMSSAIWNTMLFGLSVTILSRLLAVAVGMISGYLGGKWDEFLMTINDTMIALPNIPILLLVYFVMRDQMSWPVLALTAALLGWNYDARLIRSVTLSLRNREFTRHAVFAGMSVPQILVRQHLPYVMPVIFFTAMNNLIWAIGLEVTLSVLGFSDINRPTIGGMIYWANQHQAIIAGIWWWIAFPIIAVVLLFLGLFLLAISVNEYIDPRSRLSRMGA
;
A
#
# COMPACT_ATOMS: atom_id res chain seq x y z
N MET A 1 22.00 -0.57 -8.08
CA MET A 1 20.53 -0.71 -8.15
C MET A 1 20.08 -1.47 -9.40
N PHE A 2 20.38 -1.00 -10.62
CA PHE A 2 19.96 -1.68 -11.87
C PHE A 2 20.47 -3.12 -12.04
N LYS A 3 21.71 -3.44 -11.59
CA LYS A 3 22.20 -4.83 -11.60
C LYS A 3 21.36 -5.75 -10.71
N ILE A 4 21.03 -5.32 -9.49
CA ILE A 4 20.20 -6.07 -8.54
C ILE A 4 18.81 -6.33 -9.11
N LEU A 5 18.18 -5.29 -9.69
CA LEU A 5 16.85 -5.43 -10.31
C LEU A 5 16.89 -6.42 -11.49
N ARG A 6 17.94 -6.34 -12.32
CA ARG A 6 18.15 -7.25 -13.46
C ARG A 6 18.39 -8.68 -13.00
N ASP A 7 19.15 -8.88 -11.92
CA ASP A 7 19.44 -10.20 -11.38
C ASP A 7 18.17 -10.82 -10.76
N LEU A 8 17.38 -10.02 -10.03
CA LEU A 8 16.08 -10.48 -9.51
C LEU A 8 15.11 -10.87 -10.62
N LEU A 9 14.99 -10.06 -11.67
CA LEU A 9 14.14 -10.37 -12.83
C LEU A 9 14.57 -11.64 -13.56
N ARG A 10 15.87 -11.96 -13.55
CA ARG A 10 16.42 -13.09 -14.31
C ARG A 10 16.44 -14.40 -13.52
N TYR A 11 16.66 -14.33 -12.20
CA TYR A 11 16.91 -15.52 -11.38
C TYR A 11 15.82 -15.81 -10.33
N ASN A 12 14.87 -14.89 -10.11
CA ASN A 12 13.75 -15.10 -9.20
C ASN A 12 12.43 -15.03 -10.00
N ILE A 13 11.79 -16.20 -10.19
CA ILE A 13 10.57 -16.32 -11.00
C ILE A 13 9.39 -15.63 -10.33
N GLU A 14 9.33 -15.66 -9.00
CA GLU A 14 8.32 -14.99 -8.20
C GLU A 14 8.40 -13.47 -8.42
N PHE A 15 9.61 -12.90 -8.40
CA PHE A 15 9.84 -11.48 -8.68
C PHE A 15 9.43 -11.11 -10.09
N ALA A 16 9.78 -11.94 -11.09
CA ALA A 16 9.44 -11.68 -12.48
C ALA A 16 7.92 -11.68 -12.71
N ILE A 17 7.21 -12.69 -12.19
CA ILE A 17 5.74 -12.76 -12.27
C ILE A 17 5.12 -11.57 -11.54
N GLY A 18 5.58 -11.29 -10.31
CA GLY A 18 5.08 -10.17 -9.52
C GLY A 18 5.25 -8.84 -10.24
N PHE A 19 6.43 -8.61 -10.81
CA PHE A 19 6.77 -7.42 -11.57
C PHE A 19 5.89 -7.26 -12.80
N VAL A 20 5.71 -8.32 -13.60
CA VAL A 20 4.87 -8.28 -14.81
C VAL A 20 3.41 -8.00 -14.46
N LEU A 21 2.87 -8.64 -13.40
CA LEU A 21 1.49 -8.41 -12.97
C LEU A 21 1.28 -6.98 -12.49
N THR A 22 2.12 -6.48 -11.58
CA THR A 22 2.03 -5.10 -11.08
C THR A 22 2.23 -4.10 -12.21
N LEU A 23 3.17 -4.34 -13.14
CA LEU A 23 3.39 -3.48 -14.30
C LEU A 23 2.17 -3.47 -15.24
N ALA A 24 1.58 -4.63 -15.54
CA ALA A 24 0.40 -4.72 -16.39
C ALA A 24 -0.78 -3.94 -15.79
N ILE A 25 -1.04 -4.10 -14.49
CA ILE A 25 -2.09 -3.35 -13.78
C ILE A 25 -1.79 -1.86 -13.76
N PHE A 26 -0.53 -1.47 -13.53
CA PHE A 26 -0.12 -0.07 -13.54
C PHE A 26 -0.29 0.57 -14.94
N LEU A 27 0.11 -0.13 -16.01
CA LEU A 27 -0.08 0.31 -17.38
C LEU A 27 -1.57 0.44 -17.73
N PHE A 28 -2.41 -0.48 -17.25
CA PHE A 28 -3.86 -0.35 -17.39
C PHE A 28 -4.41 0.84 -16.60
N ALA A 29 -3.90 1.11 -15.40
CA ALA A 29 -4.30 2.28 -14.60
C ALA A 29 -3.95 3.60 -15.30
N LEU A 30 -2.83 3.66 -16.03
CA LEU A 30 -2.46 4.83 -16.82
C LEU A 30 -3.50 5.16 -17.89
N ALA A 31 -4.29 4.17 -18.37
CA ALA A 31 -5.38 4.41 -19.31
C ALA A 31 -6.34 5.51 -18.83
N HIS A 32 -6.47 5.73 -17.53
CA HIS A 32 -7.22 6.84 -16.92
C HIS A 32 -6.98 8.21 -17.59
N PHE A 33 -5.73 8.53 -17.97
CA PHE A 33 -5.41 9.82 -18.60
C PHE A 33 -5.98 10.00 -20.01
N TRP A 34 -6.44 8.92 -20.63
CA TRP A 34 -7.08 8.91 -21.95
C TRP A 34 -8.59 8.66 -21.84
N ALA A 35 -9.17 8.70 -20.64
CA ALA A 35 -10.60 8.48 -20.45
C ALA A 35 -11.41 9.55 -21.21
N PRO A 36 -12.40 9.14 -22.03
CA PRO A 36 -13.19 10.06 -22.86
C PRO A 36 -14.20 10.87 -22.04
N LEU A 37 -14.54 10.39 -20.85
CA LEU A 37 -15.58 10.96 -19.98
C LEU A 37 -15.01 11.23 -18.59
N PRO A 38 -15.53 12.24 -17.88
CA PRO A 38 -15.18 12.48 -16.48
C PRO A 38 -15.51 11.28 -15.60
N ASP A 39 -14.65 11.00 -14.62
CA ASP A 39 -14.77 9.90 -13.66
C ASP A 39 -16.10 9.84 -12.89
N ASN A 40 -16.70 11.00 -12.61
CA ASN A 40 -17.93 11.15 -11.87
C ASN A 40 -19.18 11.22 -12.76
N ALA A 41 -19.02 11.13 -14.08
CA ALA A 41 -20.14 11.21 -15.00
C ALA A 41 -21.01 9.95 -14.90
N ILE A 42 -22.31 10.15 -14.78
CA ILE A 42 -23.34 9.11 -14.69
C ILE A 42 -24.41 9.33 -15.76
N TYR A 43 -25.08 8.25 -16.15
CA TYR A 43 -26.18 8.25 -17.13
C TYR A 43 -25.80 8.77 -18.52
N LEU A 44 -24.54 8.59 -18.94
CA LEU A 44 -24.07 8.98 -20.28
C LEU A 44 -24.08 7.84 -21.28
N LEU A 45 -24.05 6.60 -20.82
CA LEU A 45 -24.09 5.40 -21.65
C LEU A 45 -25.37 4.60 -21.39
N PRO A 46 -25.81 3.76 -22.34
CA PRO A 46 -26.87 2.79 -22.10
C PRO A 46 -26.50 1.91 -20.89
N PRO A 47 -27.37 1.81 -19.87
CA PRO A 47 -27.10 1.00 -18.70
C PRO A 47 -27.13 -0.49 -19.03
N ASP A 48 -26.41 -1.27 -18.23
CA ASP A 48 -26.49 -2.74 -18.18
C ASP A 48 -26.17 -3.47 -19.51
N MET A 49 -25.36 -2.85 -20.36
CA MET A 49 -24.88 -3.47 -21.58
C MET A 49 -23.75 -4.47 -21.26
N PRO A 50 -23.84 -5.73 -21.73
CA PRO A 50 -22.78 -6.72 -21.52
C PRO A 50 -21.50 -6.36 -22.28
N PRO A 51 -20.37 -6.99 -21.92
CA PRO A 51 -19.12 -6.89 -22.67
C PRO A 51 -19.31 -7.13 -24.16
N SER A 52 -18.87 -6.18 -24.98
CA SER A 52 -19.01 -6.18 -26.44
C SER A 52 -17.86 -5.40 -27.09
N ALA A 53 -17.79 -5.42 -28.43
CA ALA A 53 -16.78 -4.65 -29.16
C ALA A 53 -16.89 -3.13 -28.92
N GLN A 54 -18.09 -2.64 -28.58
CA GLN A 54 -18.33 -1.25 -28.23
C GLN A 54 -18.01 -0.94 -26.76
N TYR A 55 -18.29 -1.89 -25.85
CA TYR A 55 -18.05 -1.77 -24.40
C TYR A 55 -17.23 -2.96 -23.91
N TRP A 56 -15.89 -2.85 -23.95
CA TRP A 56 -15.02 -4.03 -23.74
C TRP A 56 -15.27 -4.76 -22.42
N PHE A 57 -15.58 -4.01 -21.34
CA PHE A 57 -15.95 -4.56 -20.03
C PHE A 57 -17.42 -4.35 -19.66
N GLY A 58 -18.25 -3.94 -20.63
CA GLY A 58 -19.67 -3.64 -20.43
C GLY A 58 -19.91 -2.27 -19.77
N THR A 59 -21.17 -1.99 -19.45
CA THR A 59 -21.59 -0.78 -18.75
C THR A 59 -22.26 -1.10 -17.42
N THR A 60 -22.29 -0.12 -16.52
CA THR A 60 -22.93 -0.22 -15.21
C THR A 60 -24.40 0.20 -15.25
N SER A 61 -25.17 -0.11 -14.20
CA SER A 61 -26.54 0.42 -14.03
C SER A 61 -26.58 1.93 -13.83
N ARG A 62 -25.43 2.54 -13.58
CA ARG A 62 -25.26 4.00 -13.51
C ARG A 62 -24.92 4.60 -14.88
N GLY A 63 -24.98 3.81 -15.96
CA GLY A 63 -24.68 4.28 -17.32
C GLY A 63 -23.22 4.72 -17.48
N GLN A 64 -22.28 3.99 -16.89
CA GLN A 64 -20.84 4.25 -16.95
C GLN A 64 -20.12 3.11 -17.67
N ASP A 65 -19.04 3.41 -18.38
CA ASP A 65 -18.17 2.39 -18.99
C ASP A 65 -17.27 1.75 -17.92
N VAL A 66 -17.35 0.42 -17.77
CA VAL A 66 -16.60 -0.31 -16.73
C VAL A 66 -15.10 -0.28 -16.98
N LEU A 67 -14.63 -0.23 -18.23
CA LEU A 67 -13.20 -0.19 -18.55
C LEU A 67 -12.58 1.11 -18.06
N TRP A 68 -13.18 2.24 -18.45
CA TRP A 68 -12.66 3.55 -18.05
C TRP A 68 -12.80 3.76 -16.54
N GLN A 69 -13.96 3.41 -15.97
CA GLN A 69 -14.15 3.48 -14.53
C GLN A 69 -13.13 2.63 -13.76
N MET A 70 -12.80 1.42 -14.25
CA MET A 70 -11.82 0.55 -13.62
C MET A 70 -10.40 1.11 -13.72
N SER A 71 -10.02 1.72 -14.84
CA SER A 71 -8.70 2.35 -14.98
C SER A 71 -8.50 3.47 -13.96
N SER A 72 -9.50 4.35 -13.81
CA SER A 72 -9.53 5.41 -12.80
C SER A 72 -9.55 4.84 -11.38
N ALA A 73 -10.33 3.78 -11.15
CA ALA A 73 -10.44 3.10 -9.87
C ALA A 73 -9.09 2.53 -9.39
N ILE A 74 -8.37 1.82 -10.27
CA ILE A 74 -7.05 1.27 -9.96
C ILE A 74 -6.06 2.39 -9.69
N TRP A 75 -6.04 3.44 -10.52
CA TRP A 75 -5.17 4.60 -10.32
C TRP A 75 -5.35 5.22 -8.93
N ASN A 76 -6.61 5.48 -8.55
CA ASN A 76 -6.95 6.09 -7.27
C ASN A 76 -6.69 5.17 -6.06
N THR A 77 -6.96 3.87 -6.18
CA THR A 77 -6.65 2.87 -5.15
C THR A 77 -5.14 2.72 -4.96
N MET A 78 -4.35 2.69 -6.04
CA MET A 78 -2.89 2.66 -5.96
C MET A 78 -2.31 3.95 -5.37
N LEU A 79 -2.83 5.11 -5.79
CA LEU A 79 -2.43 6.40 -5.24
C LEU A 79 -2.69 6.46 -3.72
N PHE A 80 -3.82 5.91 -3.26
CA PHE A 80 -4.16 5.87 -1.85
C PHE A 80 -3.15 5.03 -1.08
N GLY A 81 -2.92 3.80 -1.56
CA GLY A 81 -1.93 2.90 -0.97
C GLY A 81 -0.54 3.53 -0.87
N LEU A 82 -0.09 4.19 -1.94
CA LEU A 82 1.20 4.87 -1.99
C LEU A 82 1.28 6.05 -1.01
N SER A 83 0.25 6.90 -0.96
CA SER A 83 0.18 8.03 -0.02
C SER A 83 0.23 7.54 1.44
N VAL A 84 -0.57 6.53 1.79
CA VAL A 84 -0.56 5.93 3.13
C VAL A 84 0.81 5.36 3.45
N THR A 85 1.39 4.59 2.52
CA THR A 85 2.70 3.94 2.71
C THR A 85 3.79 4.95 2.97
N ILE A 86 3.90 5.99 2.14
CA ILE A 86 4.93 7.02 2.27
C ILE A 86 4.83 7.73 3.62
N LEU A 87 3.63 8.21 3.98
CA LEU A 87 3.41 8.92 5.24
C LEU A 87 3.69 8.03 6.45
N SER A 88 3.18 6.79 6.40
CA SER A 88 3.39 5.79 7.44
C SER A 88 4.87 5.41 7.57
N ARG A 89 5.61 5.30 6.46
CA ARG A 89 7.05 4.98 6.48
C ARG A 89 7.87 6.08 7.10
N LEU A 90 7.56 7.35 6.81
CA LEU A 90 8.25 8.47 7.41
C LEU A 90 8.13 8.43 8.94
N LEU A 91 6.93 8.14 9.46
CA LEU A 91 6.69 7.97 10.90
C LEU A 91 7.43 6.73 11.45
N ALA A 92 7.30 5.58 10.80
CA ALA A 92 7.93 4.34 11.26
C ALA A 92 9.46 4.45 11.33
N VAL A 93 10.08 5.04 10.31
CA VAL A 93 11.53 5.26 10.24
C VAL A 93 11.96 6.25 11.32
N ALA A 94 11.29 7.39 11.44
CA ALA A 94 11.62 8.39 12.45
C ALA A 94 11.53 7.81 13.87
N VAL A 95 10.39 7.22 14.23
CA VAL A 95 10.16 6.67 15.58
C VAL A 95 11.06 5.47 15.84
N GLY A 96 11.16 4.54 14.90
CA GLY A 96 11.96 3.32 15.07
C GLY A 96 13.46 3.61 15.19
N MET A 97 14.00 4.51 14.38
CA MET A 97 15.43 4.85 14.44
C MET A 97 15.78 5.69 15.67
N ILE A 98 14.94 6.66 16.02
CA ILE A 98 15.17 7.52 17.20
C ILE A 98 15.12 6.68 18.48
N SER A 99 14.08 5.87 18.65
CA SER A 99 13.93 4.98 19.82
C SER A 99 15.09 3.98 19.92
N GLY A 100 15.45 3.33 18.82
CA GLY A 100 16.50 2.31 18.79
C GLY A 100 17.91 2.85 19.05
N TYR A 101 18.20 4.09 18.63
CA TYR A 101 19.51 4.70 18.83
C TYR A 101 19.65 5.38 20.20
N LEU A 102 18.68 6.22 20.60
CA LEU A 102 18.77 6.97 21.86
C LEU A 102 18.65 6.06 23.09
N GLY A 103 17.74 5.08 23.06
CA GLY A 103 17.44 4.24 24.21
C GLY A 103 16.89 5.00 25.42
N GLY A 104 16.87 4.34 26.57
CA GLY A 104 16.48 4.93 27.85
C GLY A 104 15.06 5.50 27.82
N LYS A 105 14.87 6.71 28.39
CA LYS A 105 13.55 7.34 28.51
C LYS A 105 12.87 7.63 27.17
N TRP A 106 13.65 7.96 26.13
CA TRP A 106 13.10 8.23 24.80
C TRP A 106 12.54 6.97 24.13
N ASP A 107 13.25 5.87 24.28
CA ASP A 107 12.81 4.57 23.81
C ASP A 107 11.54 4.12 24.54
N GLU A 108 11.54 4.18 25.87
CA GLU A 108 10.39 3.85 26.71
C GLU A 108 9.15 4.68 26.32
N PHE A 109 9.29 6.01 26.19
CA PHE A 109 8.20 6.89 25.82
C PHE A 109 7.63 6.58 24.42
N LEU A 110 8.51 6.49 23.40
CA LEU A 110 8.10 6.22 22.02
C LEU A 110 7.48 4.83 21.86
N MET A 111 8.04 3.82 22.53
CA MET A 111 7.50 2.46 22.50
C MET A 111 6.18 2.35 23.27
N THR A 112 5.98 3.11 24.33
CA THR A 112 4.68 3.16 25.03
C THR A 112 3.58 3.69 24.11
N ILE A 113 3.84 4.77 23.37
CA ILE A 113 2.90 5.30 22.37
C ILE A 113 2.63 4.27 21.28
N ASN A 114 3.70 3.69 20.72
CA ASN A 114 3.62 2.66 19.71
C ASN A 114 2.75 1.47 20.14
N ASP A 115 2.96 0.99 21.36
CA ASP A 115 2.31 -0.21 21.89
C ASP A 115 0.84 0.06 22.21
N THR A 116 0.53 1.28 22.64
CA THR A 116 -0.85 1.76 22.78
C THR A 116 -1.58 1.75 21.44
N MET A 117 -0.93 2.21 20.36
CA MET A 117 -1.52 2.23 19.02
C MET A 117 -1.69 0.82 18.44
N ILE A 118 -0.78 -0.11 18.72
CA ILE A 118 -0.90 -1.53 18.31
C ILE A 118 -2.12 -2.20 18.95
N ALA A 119 -2.45 -1.83 20.20
CA ALA A 119 -3.61 -2.36 20.91
C ALA A 119 -4.95 -1.89 20.33
N LEU A 120 -4.95 -0.80 19.54
CA LEU A 120 -6.17 -0.29 18.92
C LEU A 120 -6.51 -1.08 17.64
N PRO A 121 -7.79 -1.49 17.47
CA PRO A 121 -8.21 -2.12 16.23
C PRO A 121 -8.39 -1.06 15.12
N ASN A 122 -7.58 -1.16 14.05
CA ASN A 122 -7.52 -0.14 13.00
C ASN A 122 -8.87 0.16 12.33
N ILE A 123 -9.63 -0.88 11.93
CA ILE A 123 -10.91 -0.69 11.23
C ILE A 123 -11.92 0.06 12.11
N PRO A 124 -12.25 -0.36 13.35
CA PRO A 124 -13.14 0.39 14.23
C PRO A 124 -12.76 1.86 14.42
N ILE A 125 -11.48 2.18 14.57
CA ILE A 125 -11.02 3.57 14.71
C ILE A 125 -11.30 4.37 13.42
N LEU A 126 -11.01 3.80 12.25
CA LEU A 126 -11.29 4.46 10.97
C LEU A 126 -12.79 4.67 10.74
N LEU A 127 -13.61 3.70 11.13
CA LEU A 127 -15.07 3.85 11.11
C LEU A 127 -15.54 4.97 12.04
N LEU A 128 -15.01 5.02 13.27
CA LEU A 128 -15.31 6.09 14.22
C LEU A 128 -14.96 7.46 13.61
N VAL A 129 -13.77 7.61 13.04
CA VAL A 129 -13.34 8.86 12.41
C VAL A 129 -14.25 9.21 11.23
N TYR A 130 -14.63 8.24 10.39
CA TYR A 130 -15.63 8.44 9.33
C TYR A 130 -16.95 8.98 9.87
N PHE A 131 -17.53 8.36 10.90
CA PHE A 131 -18.80 8.79 11.49
C PHE A 131 -18.74 10.16 12.17
N VAL A 132 -17.58 10.52 12.72
CA VAL A 132 -17.37 11.84 13.32
C VAL A 132 -17.22 12.91 12.25
N MET A 133 -16.48 12.64 11.17
CA MET A 133 -16.23 13.59 10.09
C MET A 133 -17.44 13.74 9.15
N ARG A 134 -18.24 12.67 8.96
CA ARG A 134 -19.38 12.60 8.04
C ARG A 134 -19.01 13.14 6.65
N ASP A 135 -19.69 14.19 6.19
CA ASP A 135 -19.51 14.82 4.89
C ASP A 135 -18.13 15.49 4.71
N GLN A 136 -17.37 15.68 5.80
CA GLN A 136 -16.01 16.20 5.76
C GLN A 136 -14.96 15.12 5.49
N MET A 137 -15.37 13.84 5.48
CA MET A 137 -14.45 12.74 5.18
C MET A 137 -14.10 12.74 3.69
N SER A 138 -12.95 13.33 3.39
CA SER A 138 -12.37 13.33 2.06
C SER A 138 -11.31 12.24 1.91
N TRP A 139 -11.03 11.86 0.66
CA TRP A 139 -9.99 10.88 0.34
C TRP A 139 -8.62 11.19 0.99
N PRO A 140 -8.11 12.45 1.02
CA PRO A 140 -6.83 12.75 1.68
C PRO A 140 -6.89 12.60 3.21
N VAL A 141 -8.02 12.93 3.82
CA VAL A 141 -8.21 12.78 5.28
C VAL A 141 -8.18 11.30 5.65
N LEU A 142 -8.90 10.46 4.88
CA LEU A 142 -8.87 9.01 5.09
C LEU A 142 -7.45 8.44 4.95
N ALA A 143 -6.70 8.86 3.93
CA ALA A 143 -5.31 8.45 3.73
C ALA A 143 -4.40 8.89 4.90
N LEU A 144 -4.56 10.12 5.40
CA LEU A 144 -3.81 10.62 6.55
C LEU A 144 -4.13 9.82 7.82
N THR A 145 -5.40 9.58 8.11
CA THR A 145 -5.82 8.79 9.28
C THR A 145 -5.30 7.35 9.18
N ALA A 146 -5.39 6.71 8.01
CA ALA A 146 -4.85 5.38 7.80
C ALA A 146 -3.32 5.34 7.99
N ALA A 147 -2.59 6.36 7.52
CA ALA A 147 -1.14 6.45 7.71
C ALA A 147 -0.73 6.57 9.18
N LEU A 148 -1.50 7.32 9.98
CA LEU A 148 -1.29 7.49 11.42
C LEU A 148 -1.53 6.20 12.22
N LEU A 149 -2.26 5.24 11.67
CA LEU A 149 -2.49 3.92 12.28
C LEU A 149 -1.55 2.84 11.75
N GLY A 150 -1.00 3.03 10.54
CA GLY A 150 -0.23 2.00 9.84
C GLY A 150 1.26 1.91 10.18
N TRP A 151 1.82 2.79 11.03
CA TRP A 151 3.28 2.90 11.22
C TRP A 151 3.84 2.05 12.36
N ASN A 152 3.00 1.60 13.29
CA ASN A 152 3.43 1.11 14.60
C ASN A 152 4.21 -0.23 14.55
N TYR A 153 3.68 -1.21 13.82
CA TYR A 153 4.33 -2.52 13.69
C TYR A 153 5.73 -2.41 13.07
N ASP A 154 5.87 -1.51 12.10
CA ASP A 154 7.10 -1.34 11.35
C ASP A 154 8.14 -0.52 12.11
N ALA A 155 7.70 0.47 12.92
CA ALA A 155 8.58 1.20 13.83
C ALA A 155 9.29 0.26 14.80
N ARG A 156 8.56 -0.74 15.35
CA ARG A 156 9.13 -1.75 16.24
C ARG A 156 10.17 -2.61 15.53
N LEU A 157 9.92 -3.00 14.28
CA LEU A 157 10.88 -3.78 13.49
C LEU A 157 12.14 -2.96 13.19
N ILE A 158 11.98 -1.73 12.70
CA ILE A 158 13.08 -0.79 12.42
C ILE A 158 13.91 -0.52 13.68
N ARG A 159 13.26 -0.36 14.83
CA ARG A 159 13.90 -0.22 16.13
C ARG A 159 14.80 -1.40 16.47
N SER A 160 14.29 -2.64 16.29
CA SER A 160 15.06 -3.85 16.61
C SER A 160 16.38 -3.93 15.85
N VAL A 161 16.37 -3.51 14.59
CA VAL A 161 17.55 -3.46 13.73
C VAL A 161 18.46 -2.31 14.15
N THR A 162 17.90 -1.13 14.42
CA THR A 162 18.66 0.05 14.86
C THR A 162 19.39 -0.20 16.18
N LEU A 163 18.77 -0.89 17.15
CA LEU A 163 19.40 -1.30 18.41
C LEU A 163 20.67 -2.13 18.18
N SER A 164 20.67 -3.00 17.16
CA SER A 164 21.85 -3.81 16.83
C SER A 164 23.00 -2.99 16.24
N LEU A 165 22.70 -1.85 15.61
CA LEU A 165 23.69 -0.94 15.01
C LEU A 165 24.30 0.00 16.05
N ARG A 166 23.53 0.37 17.08
CA ARG A 166 23.97 1.28 18.14
C ARG A 166 25.30 0.86 18.79
N ASN A 167 25.49 -0.45 19.00
CA ASN A 167 26.66 -0.99 19.69
C ASN A 167 27.81 -1.41 18.75
N ARG A 168 27.69 -1.19 17.43
CA ARG A 168 28.73 -1.53 16.45
C ARG A 168 29.91 -0.56 16.52
N GLU A 169 31.10 -1.06 16.14
CA GLU A 169 32.35 -0.27 16.15
C GLU A 169 32.26 0.98 15.28
N PHE A 170 31.69 0.90 14.08
CA PHE A 170 31.53 2.06 13.20
C PHE A 170 30.69 3.18 13.84
N THR A 171 29.69 2.84 14.67
CA THR A 171 28.88 3.80 15.41
C THR A 171 29.71 4.50 16.48
N ARG A 172 30.54 3.74 17.22
CA ARG A 172 31.45 4.30 18.22
C ARG A 172 32.48 5.23 17.58
N HIS A 173 33.08 4.83 16.46
CA HIS A 173 34.00 5.67 15.70
C HIS A 173 33.34 6.95 15.18
N ALA A 174 32.10 6.87 14.70
CA ALA A 174 31.34 8.05 14.29
C ALA A 174 31.11 9.04 15.45
N VAL A 175 30.79 8.54 16.65
CA VAL A 175 30.67 9.36 17.86
C VAL A 175 32.01 9.99 18.24
N PHE A 176 33.11 9.24 18.24
CA PHE A 176 34.45 9.77 18.51
C PHE A 176 34.90 10.83 17.48
N ALA A 177 34.44 10.71 16.24
CA ALA A 177 34.66 11.68 15.18
C ALA A 177 33.78 12.96 15.32
N GLY A 178 32.97 13.06 16.39
CA GLY A 178 32.13 14.23 16.66
C GLY A 178 30.85 14.29 15.82
N MET A 179 30.40 13.19 15.22
CA MET A 179 29.15 13.19 14.46
C MET A 179 27.95 13.40 15.37
N SER A 180 27.03 14.27 14.97
CA SER A 180 25.78 14.49 15.69
C SER A 180 24.79 13.33 15.52
N VAL A 181 23.81 13.21 16.43
CA VAL A 181 22.80 12.13 16.37
C VAL A 181 22.09 12.04 15.01
N PRO A 182 21.58 13.12 14.41
CA PRO A 182 20.96 13.05 13.09
C PRO A 182 21.93 12.58 12.00
N GLN A 183 23.20 12.96 12.08
CA GLN A 183 24.22 12.51 11.13
C GLN A 183 24.49 11.01 11.28
N ILE A 184 24.55 10.49 12.50
CA ILE A 184 24.71 9.05 12.76
C ILE A 184 23.48 8.28 12.22
N LEU A 185 22.28 8.75 12.52
CA LEU A 185 21.05 8.11 12.04
C LEU A 185 20.99 8.09 10.50
N VAL A 186 21.14 9.24 9.84
CA VAL A 186 20.96 9.34 8.38
C VAL A 186 22.14 8.79 7.58
N ARG A 187 23.39 9.06 8.01
CA ARG A 187 24.58 8.66 7.23
C ARG A 187 25.12 7.30 7.61
N GLN A 188 25.00 6.90 8.88
CA GLN A 188 25.58 5.64 9.36
C GLN A 188 24.54 4.54 9.48
N HIS A 189 23.36 4.79 10.07
CA HIS A 189 22.38 3.72 10.36
C HIS A 189 21.42 3.48 9.20
N LEU A 190 20.88 4.55 8.59
CA LEU A 190 19.84 4.46 7.56
C LEU A 190 20.22 3.49 6.43
N PRO A 191 21.45 3.49 5.87
CA PRO A 191 21.82 2.55 4.81
C PRO A 191 21.68 1.08 5.20
N TYR A 192 21.92 0.71 6.47
CA TYR A 192 21.76 -0.66 6.96
C TYR A 192 20.31 -1.03 7.25
N VAL A 193 19.47 -0.04 7.54
CA VAL A 193 18.04 -0.23 7.83
C VAL A 193 17.20 -0.18 6.55
N MET A 194 17.69 0.44 5.46
CA MET A 194 17.01 0.55 4.17
C MET A 194 16.37 -0.76 3.67
N PRO A 195 17.04 -1.92 3.73
CA PRO A 195 16.43 -3.18 3.28
C PRO A 195 15.12 -3.48 4.01
N VAL A 196 15.11 -3.31 5.33
CA VAL A 196 13.94 -3.55 6.20
C VAL A 196 12.86 -2.51 5.94
N ILE A 197 13.23 -1.26 5.65
CA ILE A 197 12.30 -0.20 5.26
C ILE A 197 11.60 -0.55 3.95
N PHE A 198 12.34 -1.02 2.94
CA PHE A 198 11.76 -1.42 1.66
C PHE A 198 10.79 -2.59 1.82
N PHE A 199 11.19 -3.63 2.54
CA PHE A 199 10.34 -4.79 2.79
C PHE A 199 9.03 -4.40 3.52
N THR A 200 9.14 -3.64 4.61
CA THR A 200 7.96 -3.20 5.37
C THR A 200 7.09 -2.23 4.56
N ALA A 201 7.66 -1.39 3.71
CA ALA A 201 6.90 -0.51 2.83
C ALA A 201 6.02 -1.29 1.83
N MET A 202 6.52 -2.38 1.26
CA MET A 202 5.73 -3.19 0.32
C MET A 202 4.57 -3.89 1.02
N ASN A 203 4.80 -4.43 2.21
CA ASN A 203 3.73 -5.02 3.02
C ASN A 203 2.70 -3.97 3.45
N ASN A 204 3.17 -2.78 3.83
CA ASN A 204 2.28 -1.68 4.21
C ASN A 204 1.44 -1.18 3.02
N LEU A 205 1.99 -1.19 1.81
CA LEU A 205 1.24 -0.86 0.58
C LEU A 205 0.10 -1.84 0.34
N ILE A 206 0.35 -3.15 0.45
CA ILE A 206 -0.68 -4.19 0.32
C ILE A 206 -1.77 -3.99 1.39
N TRP A 207 -1.35 -3.77 2.64
CA TRP A 207 -2.25 -3.50 3.75
C TRP A 207 -3.11 -2.25 3.52
N ALA A 208 -2.50 -1.14 3.07
CA ALA A 208 -3.18 0.12 2.85
C ALA A 208 -4.22 0.03 1.72
N ILE A 209 -3.88 -0.66 0.62
CA ILE A 209 -4.83 -0.94 -0.46
C ILE A 209 -5.98 -1.82 0.04
N GLY A 210 -5.69 -2.88 0.80
CA GLY A 210 -6.74 -3.75 1.35
C GLY A 210 -7.68 -3.03 2.31
N LEU A 211 -7.13 -2.12 3.11
CA LEU A 211 -7.90 -1.28 4.00
C LEU A 211 -8.79 -0.30 3.23
N GLU A 212 -8.27 0.36 2.19
CA GLU A 212 -9.06 1.23 1.31
C GLU A 212 -10.22 0.49 0.68
N VAL A 213 -9.95 -0.66 0.05
CA VAL A 213 -10.97 -1.48 -0.61
C VAL A 213 -12.02 -1.91 0.41
N THR A 214 -11.61 -2.36 1.59
CA THR A 214 -12.54 -2.78 2.66
C THR A 214 -13.46 -1.64 3.08
N LEU A 215 -12.91 -0.45 3.37
CA LEU A 215 -13.71 0.70 3.78
C LEU A 215 -14.61 1.20 2.66
N SER A 216 -14.10 1.26 1.44
CA SER A 216 -14.86 1.72 0.28
C SER A 216 -16.00 0.77 -0.09
N VAL A 217 -15.80 -0.55 -0.02
CA VAL A 217 -16.87 -1.55 -0.21
C VAL A 217 -18.01 -1.36 0.80
N LEU A 218 -17.66 -0.97 2.02
CA LEU A 218 -18.63 -0.71 3.09
C LEU A 218 -19.27 0.70 3.01
N GLY A 219 -18.81 1.56 2.08
CA GLY A 219 -19.30 2.93 1.94
C GLY A 219 -18.70 3.91 2.95
N PHE A 220 -17.57 3.58 3.58
CA PHE A 220 -16.85 4.41 4.55
C PHE A 220 -15.66 5.14 3.92
N SER A 221 -15.85 5.64 2.70
CA SER A 221 -14.89 6.44 1.95
C SER A 221 -15.62 7.44 1.05
N ASP A 222 -14.88 8.27 0.33
CA ASP A 222 -15.47 9.16 -0.68
C ASP A 222 -15.99 8.36 -1.89
N ILE A 223 -17.28 8.04 -1.87
CA ILE A 223 -17.96 7.24 -2.90
C ILE A 223 -18.08 7.94 -4.27
N ASN A 224 -17.73 9.23 -4.37
CA ASN A 224 -17.73 9.98 -5.62
C ASN A 224 -16.40 9.83 -6.39
N ARG A 225 -15.32 9.52 -5.69
CA ARG A 225 -14.04 9.20 -6.31
C ARG A 225 -14.03 7.73 -6.70
N PRO A 226 -13.83 7.37 -7.98
CA PRO A 226 -13.79 5.96 -8.35
C PRO A 226 -12.58 5.30 -7.70
N THR A 227 -12.83 4.28 -6.88
CA THR A 227 -11.83 3.34 -6.37
C THR A 227 -12.34 1.92 -6.61
N ILE A 228 -11.46 0.93 -6.49
CA ILE A 228 -11.88 -0.47 -6.69
C ILE A 228 -12.98 -0.83 -5.70
N GLY A 229 -12.82 -0.46 -4.43
CA GLY A 229 -13.85 -0.70 -3.42
C GLY A 229 -15.13 0.08 -3.70
N GLY A 230 -15.02 1.31 -4.25
CA GLY A 230 -16.17 2.11 -4.67
C GLY A 230 -16.96 1.46 -5.82
N MET A 231 -16.30 0.84 -6.80
CA MET A 231 -16.98 0.09 -7.86
C MET A 231 -17.79 -1.08 -7.30
N ILE A 232 -17.18 -1.85 -6.38
CA ILE A 232 -17.85 -2.98 -5.72
C ILE A 232 -19.01 -2.48 -4.84
N TYR A 233 -18.84 -1.36 -4.14
CA TYR A 233 -19.91 -0.72 -3.37
C TYR A 233 -21.12 -0.41 -4.27
N TRP A 234 -20.91 0.30 -5.37
CA TRP A 234 -22.01 0.69 -6.27
C TRP A 234 -22.68 -0.51 -6.93
N ALA A 235 -21.92 -1.54 -7.29
CA ALA A 235 -22.48 -2.78 -7.82
C ALA A 235 -23.34 -3.52 -6.78
N ASN A 236 -22.95 -3.53 -5.51
CA ASN A 236 -23.76 -4.08 -4.42
C ASN A 236 -25.04 -3.25 -4.19
N GLN A 237 -24.94 -1.92 -4.20
CA GLN A 237 -26.10 -1.03 -4.03
C GLN A 237 -27.15 -1.21 -5.15
N HIS A 238 -26.72 -1.59 -6.36
CA HIS A 238 -27.61 -1.85 -7.50
C HIS A 238 -27.94 -3.33 -7.68
N GLN A 239 -27.60 -4.19 -6.71
CA GLN A 239 -27.86 -5.64 -6.77
C GLN A 239 -27.36 -6.28 -8.09
N ALA A 240 -26.19 -5.85 -8.58
CA ALA A 240 -25.68 -6.19 -9.91
C ALA A 240 -25.66 -7.71 -10.20
N ILE A 241 -25.34 -8.54 -9.19
CA ILE A 241 -25.35 -10.01 -9.33
C ILE A 241 -26.76 -10.52 -9.64
N ILE A 242 -27.77 -10.01 -8.93
CA ILE A 242 -29.17 -10.42 -9.10
C ILE A 242 -29.68 -9.94 -10.47
N ALA A 243 -29.27 -8.76 -10.89
CA ALA A 243 -29.58 -8.19 -12.20
C ALA A 243 -28.82 -8.84 -13.38
N GLY A 244 -27.91 -9.80 -13.12
CA GLY A 244 -27.13 -10.47 -14.16
C GLY A 244 -25.92 -9.67 -14.69
N ILE A 245 -25.61 -8.53 -14.08
CA ILE A 245 -24.54 -7.59 -14.45
C ILE A 245 -23.23 -8.03 -13.76
N TRP A 246 -22.83 -9.27 -14.00
CA TRP A 246 -21.70 -9.90 -13.31
C TRP A 246 -20.36 -9.21 -13.59
N TRP A 247 -20.21 -8.59 -14.76
CA TRP A 247 -18.98 -7.90 -15.17
C TRP A 247 -18.64 -6.72 -14.26
N TRP A 248 -19.64 -6.03 -13.70
CA TRP A 248 -19.44 -4.88 -12.82
C TRP A 248 -18.74 -5.27 -11.51
N ILE A 249 -18.83 -6.53 -11.09
CA ILE A 249 -18.17 -7.05 -9.88
C ILE A 249 -16.94 -7.89 -10.24
N ALA A 250 -17.03 -8.74 -11.26
CA ALA A 250 -15.96 -9.66 -11.61
C ALA A 250 -14.67 -8.94 -12.03
N PHE A 251 -14.76 -7.93 -12.90
CA PHE A 251 -13.58 -7.20 -13.38
C PHE A 251 -12.81 -6.47 -12.26
N PRO A 252 -13.43 -5.65 -11.39
CA PRO A 252 -12.69 -5.01 -10.30
C PRO A 252 -12.12 -6.02 -9.30
N ILE A 253 -12.79 -7.15 -9.04
CA ILE A 253 -12.26 -8.22 -8.18
C ILE A 253 -11.02 -8.86 -8.81
N ILE A 254 -11.07 -9.20 -10.11
CA ILE A 254 -9.92 -9.79 -10.80
C ILE A 254 -8.74 -8.80 -10.79
N ALA A 255 -8.99 -7.53 -11.08
CA ALA A 255 -7.95 -6.50 -11.08
C ALA A 255 -7.27 -6.36 -9.71
N VAL A 256 -8.04 -6.32 -8.62
CA VAL A 256 -7.47 -6.20 -7.27
C VAL A 256 -6.73 -7.47 -6.85
N VAL A 257 -7.23 -8.66 -7.19
CA VAL A 257 -6.54 -9.92 -6.90
C VAL A 257 -5.19 -9.98 -7.64
N LEU A 258 -5.16 -9.61 -8.92
CA LEU A 258 -3.90 -9.57 -9.70
C LEU A 258 -2.92 -8.53 -9.14
N LEU A 259 -3.40 -7.36 -8.72
CA LEU A 259 -2.58 -6.35 -8.07
C LEU A 259 -1.98 -6.87 -6.75
N PHE A 260 -2.79 -7.51 -5.91
CA PHE A 260 -2.35 -8.07 -4.63
C PHE A 260 -1.33 -9.18 -4.82
N LEU A 261 -1.60 -10.12 -5.72
CA LEU A 261 -0.65 -11.18 -6.07
C LEU A 261 0.67 -10.59 -6.59
N GLY A 262 0.59 -9.60 -7.47
CA GLY A 262 1.77 -8.91 -7.99
C GLY A 262 2.63 -8.29 -6.88
N LEU A 263 2.01 -7.47 -6.05
CA LEU A 263 2.68 -6.79 -4.94
C LEU A 263 3.21 -7.78 -3.88
N PHE A 264 2.46 -8.84 -3.59
CA PHE A 264 2.84 -9.86 -2.61
C PHE A 264 4.07 -10.65 -3.06
N LEU A 265 4.10 -11.11 -4.31
CA LEU A 265 5.25 -11.81 -4.88
C LEU A 265 6.50 -10.93 -4.89
N LEU A 266 6.33 -9.65 -5.22
CA LEU A 266 7.41 -8.66 -5.14
C LEU A 266 7.93 -8.49 -3.70
N ALA A 267 7.03 -8.40 -2.71
CA ALA A 267 7.39 -8.25 -1.30
C ALA A 267 8.18 -9.46 -0.77
N ILE A 268 7.74 -10.69 -1.09
CA ILE A 268 8.46 -11.92 -0.72
C ILE A 268 9.84 -11.96 -1.35
N SER A 269 9.92 -11.71 -2.66
CA SER A 269 11.19 -11.81 -3.40
C SER A 269 12.23 -10.81 -2.91
N VAL A 270 11.80 -9.59 -2.56
CA VAL A 270 12.66 -8.59 -1.94
C VAL A 270 13.11 -9.04 -0.55
N ASN A 271 12.22 -9.63 0.25
CA ASN A 271 12.56 -10.16 1.57
C ASN A 271 13.63 -11.27 1.49
N GLU A 272 13.43 -12.23 0.58
CA GLU A 272 14.39 -13.31 0.35
C GLU A 272 15.76 -12.78 -0.07
N TYR A 273 15.79 -11.80 -0.97
CA TYR A 273 17.06 -11.20 -1.39
C TYR A 273 17.82 -10.54 -0.23
N ILE A 274 17.08 -9.96 0.71
CA ILE A 274 17.63 -9.27 1.87
C ILE A 274 18.08 -10.26 2.96
N ASP A 275 17.35 -11.36 3.16
CA ASP A 275 17.70 -12.37 4.18
C ASP A 275 18.87 -13.26 3.72
N PRO A 276 20.05 -13.17 4.39
CA PRO A 276 21.22 -13.99 4.05
C PRO A 276 20.98 -15.49 4.21
N ARG A 277 20.08 -15.91 5.11
CA ARG A 277 19.82 -17.34 5.39
C ARG A 277 19.05 -18.00 4.26
N SER A 278 18.09 -17.29 3.67
CA SER A 278 17.31 -17.79 2.52
C SER A 278 18.19 -17.99 1.28
N ARG A 279 19.17 -17.10 1.07
CA ARG A 279 20.17 -17.21 -0.01
C ARG A 279 21.06 -18.44 0.14
N LEU A 280 21.48 -18.75 1.37
CA LEU A 280 22.31 -19.93 1.64
C LEU A 280 21.55 -21.25 1.44
N SER A 281 20.24 -21.28 1.76
CA SER A 281 19.39 -22.46 1.54
C SER A 281 19.26 -22.82 0.05
N ARG A 282 19.09 -21.84 -0.85
CA ARG A 282 19.01 -22.07 -2.30
C ARG A 282 20.36 -22.40 -2.96
N MET A 283 21.48 -22.06 -2.34
CA MET A 283 22.82 -22.45 -2.84
C MET A 283 23.24 -23.86 -2.41
N GLY A 284 22.50 -24.47 -1.46
CA GLY A 284 22.71 -25.84 -1.00
C GLY A 284 21.70 -26.85 -1.56
N ALA A 285 20.84 -26.45 -2.50
CA ALA A 285 19.88 -27.28 -3.24
C ALA A 285 20.23 -27.29 -4.73
#